data_AF-A0A1S2LRX5-F1
#
_entry.id   AF-A0A1S2LRX5-F1
#
_cell.length_a   1.000
_cell.length_b   1.000
_cell.length_c   1.000
_cell.angle_alpha   90.00
_cell.angle_beta   90.00
_cell.angle_gamma   90.00
#
_symmetry.space_group_name_H-M   'P 1'
#
loop_
_entity.id
_entity.type
_entity.pdbx_description
1 polymer ?
#
loop_
_entity_poly.entity_id
_entity_poly.type
_entity_poly.pdbx_seq_one_letter_code
_entity_poly.pdbx_strand_id
1 'polypeptide(L)'
;MKIRLKQNLLLIIVIFLMQPEEVFAHRMLVEVVDDGVIQVRYDDGTRSGIAKVTAYDDLGDLLFEENVNENGIVYFDSSINIAQIVADDGMGHRATWTNDREEPIPLIPVWMRTLLGVSLLLFIASFFHYRNQKK
;
A
#
# COMPACT_ATOMS: atom_id res chain seq x y z
N MET A 1 -13.34 -41.18 -29.77
CA MET A 1 -13.40 -39.73 -29.50
C MET A 1 -14.43 -39.37 -28.41
N LYS A 2 -14.36 -39.99 -27.21
CA LYS A 2 -15.30 -39.70 -26.10
C LYS A 2 -14.61 -39.37 -24.76
N ILE A 3 -13.35 -39.77 -24.59
CA ILE A 3 -12.57 -39.57 -23.35
C ILE A 3 -12.06 -38.12 -23.23
N ARG A 4 -11.69 -37.47 -24.36
CA ARG A 4 -11.21 -36.08 -24.38
C ARG A 4 -12.27 -35.05 -23.95
N LEU A 5 -13.56 -35.34 -24.14
CA LEU A 5 -14.63 -34.41 -23.78
C LEU A 5 -14.82 -34.30 -22.25
N LYS A 6 -14.67 -35.41 -21.52
CA LYS A 6 -14.77 -35.43 -20.05
C LYS A 6 -13.56 -34.79 -19.37
N GLN A 7 -12.36 -35.01 -19.91
CA GLN A 7 -11.13 -34.37 -19.41
C GLN A 7 -11.14 -32.85 -19.65
N ASN A 8 -11.62 -32.42 -20.83
CA ASN A 8 -11.77 -31.00 -21.11
C ASN A 8 -12.85 -30.34 -20.23
N LEU A 9 -13.95 -31.05 -19.93
CA LEU A 9 -14.99 -30.54 -19.02
C LEU A 9 -14.48 -30.38 -17.59
N LEU A 10 -13.71 -31.35 -17.09
CA LEU A 10 -13.10 -31.28 -15.76
C LEU A 10 -12.12 -30.10 -15.67
N LEU A 11 -11.30 -29.90 -16.71
CA LEU A 11 -10.37 -28.76 -16.76
C LEU A 11 -11.12 -27.42 -16.75
N ILE A 12 -12.22 -27.30 -17.49
CA ILE A 12 -13.06 -26.10 -17.51
C ILE A 12 -13.68 -25.84 -16.12
N ILE A 13 -14.16 -26.88 -15.44
CA ILE A 13 -14.71 -26.76 -14.07
C ILE A 13 -13.62 -26.31 -13.08
N VAL A 14 -12.42 -26.87 -13.17
CA VAL A 14 -11.29 -26.47 -12.31
C VAL A 14 -10.92 -25.02 -12.54
N ILE A 15 -10.85 -24.57 -13.80
CA ILE A 15 -10.57 -23.16 -14.13
C ILE A 15 -11.67 -22.23 -13.58
N PHE A 16 -12.93 -22.66 -13.63
CA PHE A 16 -14.06 -21.88 -13.12
C PHE A 16 -14.08 -21.79 -11.59
N LEU A 17 -13.57 -22.81 -10.89
CA LEU A 17 -13.44 -22.80 -9.42
C LEU A 17 -12.20 -22.04 -8.93
N MET A 18 -11.23 -21.79 -9.81
CA MET A 18 -10.02 -21.01 -9.50
C MET A 18 -10.18 -19.52 -9.83
N GLN A 19 -11.41 -19.00 -9.78
CA GLN A 19 -11.61 -17.55 -9.85
C GLN A 19 -10.92 -16.92 -8.64
N PRO A 20 -10.01 -15.96 -8.82
CA PRO A 20 -9.45 -15.24 -7.68
C PRO A 20 -10.57 -14.48 -6.99
N GLU A 21 -10.72 -14.65 -5.68
CA GLU A 21 -11.54 -13.76 -4.87
C GLU A 21 -10.80 -12.42 -4.69
N GLU A 22 -11.52 -11.31 -4.84
CA GLU A 22 -11.00 -10.00 -4.51
C GLU A 22 -10.86 -9.89 -2.98
N VAL A 23 -9.64 -10.13 -2.49
CA VAL A 23 -9.30 -9.85 -1.09
C VAL A 23 -8.82 -8.41 -1.01
N PHE A 24 -9.67 -7.52 -0.50
CA PHE A 24 -9.29 -6.16 -0.17
C PHE A 24 -8.42 -6.19 1.09
N ALA A 25 -7.11 -5.97 0.94
CA ALA A 25 -6.27 -5.60 2.06
C ALA A 25 -6.74 -4.22 2.54
N HIS A 26 -7.43 -4.17 3.68
CA HIS A 26 -7.96 -2.93 4.22
C HIS A 26 -6.77 -2.08 4.66
N ARG A 27 -6.61 -0.90 4.07
CA ARG A 27 -5.47 -0.05 4.36
C ARG A 27 -5.72 0.67 5.68
N MET A 28 -4.88 0.42 6.68
CA MET A 28 -4.88 1.21 7.90
C MET A 28 -4.38 2.64 7.61
N LEU A 29 -5.01 3.60 8.26
CA LEU A 29 -4.73 5.02 8.24
C LEU A 29 -4.53 5.48 9.67
N VAL A 30 -3.52 6.31 9.89
CA VAL A 30 -3.29 7.01 11.16
C VAL A 30 -3.11 8.49 10.83
N GLU A 31 -3.86 9.34 11.52
CA GLU A 31 -3.92 10.78 11.26
C GLU A 31 -4.07 11.54 12.58
N VAL A 32 -3.48 12.74 12.66
CA VAL A 32 -3.82 13.73 13.69
C VAL A 32 -5.04 14.50 13.19
N VAL A 33 -6.19 14.32 13.84
CA VAL A 33 -7.48 14.87 13.39
C VAL A 33 -7.87 16.16 14.11
N ASP A 34 -7.30 16.39 15.29
CA ASP A 34 -7.48 17.59 16.11
C ASP A 34 -6.28 17.74 17.06
N ASP A 35 -6.16 18.89 17.72
CA ASP A 35 -5.11 19.15 18.70
C ASP A 35 -5.18 18.12 19.84
N GLY A 36 -4.14 17.29 19.97
CA GLY A 36 -4.08 16.24 20.98
C GLY A 36 -4.92 14.99 20.66
N VAL A 37 -5.35 14.81 19.41
CA VAL A 37 -6.18 13.65 18.99
C VAL A 37 -5.58 12.92 17.79
N ILE A 38 -5.21 11.66 18.00
CA ILE A 38 -4.81 10.72 16.95
C ILE A 38 -5.97 9.80 16.66
N GLN A 39 -6.32 9.64 15.38
CA GLN A 39 -7.30 8.67 14.92
C GLN A 39 -6.65 7.57 14.08
N VAL A 40 -6.97 6.32 14.40
CA VAL A 40 -6.61 5.12 13.63
C VAL A 40 -7.86 4.48 13.06
N ARG A 41 -7.93 4.34 11.74
CA ARG A 41 -9.06 3.75 11.03
C ARG A 41 -8.58 2.94 9.83
N TYR A 42 -9.43 2.08 9.32
CA TYR A 42 -9.27 1.48 8.00
C TYR A 42 -9.86 2.41 6.93
N ASP A 43 -9.47 2.21 5.68
CA ASP A 43 -9.89 2.99 4.52
C ASP A 43 -11.38 2.87 4.17
N ASP A 44 -12.03 1.80 4.62
CA ASP A 44 -13.49 1.61 4.58
C ASP A 44 -14.24 2.41 5.67
N GLY A 45 -13.52 3.08 6.58
CA GLY A 45 -14.07 3.84 7.70
C GLY A 45 -14.26 3.02 8.98
N THR A 46 -13.94 1.72 8.97
CA THR A 46 -13.97 0.87 10.16
C THR A 46 -12.91 1.34 11.15
N ARG A 47 -13.29 1.47 12.43
CA ARG A 47 -12.37 1.92 13.50
C ARG A 47 -11.51 0.74 13.94
N SER A 48 -10.20 0.96 14.05
CA SER A 48 -9.30 -0.09 14.58
C SER A 48 -9.26 0.03 16.09
N GLY A 49 -10.06 -0.77 16.81
CA GLY A 49 -10.12 -0.75 18.29
C GLY A 49 -9.02 -1.53 18.99
N ILE A 50 -8.07 -2.10 18.23
CA ILE A 50 -6.97 -2.94 18.74
C ILE A 50 -5.59 -2.41 18.37
N ALA A 51 -5.52 -1.31 17.62
CA ALA A 51 -4.25 -0.75 17.18
C ALA A 51 -3.47 -0.15 18.35
N LYS A 52 -2.16 -0.32 18.28
CA LYS A 52 -1.18 0.29 19.16
C LYS A 52 -0.54 1.47 18.43
N VAL A 53 -0.57 2.64 19.04
CA VAL A 53 0.02 3.87 18.52
C VAL A 53 1.33 4.14 19.24
N THR A 54 2.38 4.39 18.46
CA THR A 54 3.71 4.76 18.94
C THR A 54 4.11 6.07 18.29
N ALA A 55 4.44 7.08 19.10
CA ALA A 55 4.82 8.42 18.62
C ALA A 55 6.30 8.68 18.88
N TYR A 56 6.95 9.35 17.93
CA TYR A 56 8.37 9.67 17.94
C TYR A 56 8.62 11.16 17.67
N ASP A 57 9.71 11.67 18.23
CA ASP A 57 10.20 13.02 17.94
C ASP A 57 11.08 13.07 16.68
N ASP A 58 11.62 14.26 16.37
CA ASP A 58 12.44 14.51 15.19
C ASP A 58 13.77 13.72 15.19
N LEU A 59 14.22 13.24 16.36
CA LEU A 59 15.43 12.42 16.51
C LEU A 59 15.12 10.92 16.42
N GLY A 60 13.84 10.56 16.36
CA GLY A 60 13.37 9.17 16.39
C GLY A 60 13.28 8.60 17.80
N ASP A 61 13.35 9.45 18.84
CA ASP A 61 13.17 9.02 20.22
C ASP A 61 11.69 8.81 20.52
N LEU A 62 11.41 7.80 21.35
CA LEU A 62 10.04 7.45 21.74
C LEU A 62 9.46 8.53 22.66
N LEU A 63 8.36 9.15 22.23
CA LEU A 63 7.60 10.11 23.03
C LEU A 63 6.58 9.40 23.92
N PHE A 64 5.74 8.56 23.30
CA PHE A 64 4.76 7.73 24.01
C PHE A 64 4.32 6.53 23.17
N GLU A 65 3.69 5.60 23.87
CA GLU A 65 3.14 4.39 23.29
C GLU A 65 1.83 4.03 24.01
N GLU A 66 0.71 4.02 23.28
CA GLU A 66 -0.62 3.73 23.83
C GLU A 66 -1.48 2.88 22.91
N ASN A 67 -2.41 2.12 23.48
CA ASN A 67 -3.45 1.45 22.70
C ASN A 67 -4.59 2.43 22.41
N VAL A 68 -5.13 2.36 21.20
CA VAL A 68 -6.36 3.07 20.86
C VAL A 68 -7.54 2.59 21.73
N ASN A 69 -8.52 3.46 21.93
CA ASN A 69 -9.79 3.07 22.52
C ASN A 69 -10.71 2.36 21.49
N GLU A 70 -11.92 1.98 21.93
CA GLU A 70 -12.94 1.33 21.07
C GLU A 70 -13.30 2.15 19.81
N ASN A 71 -13.04 3.45 19.82
CA ASN A 71 -13.29 4.33 18.69
C ASN A 71 -12.07 4.53 17.79
N GLY A 72 -10.96 3.82 18.03
CA GLY A 72 -9.71 4.01 17.29
C GLY A 72 -9.02 5.33 17.61
N ILE A 73 -9.23 5.89 18.81
CA ILE A 73 -8.68 7.21 19.19
C ILE A 73 -7.65 7.06 20.30
N VAL A 74 -6.57 7.84 20.20
CA VAL A 74 -5.59 8.11 21.27
C VAL A 74 -5.58 9.61 21.55
N TYR A 75 -5.62 9.98 22.82
CA TYR A 75 -5.49 11.36 23.28
C TYR A 75 -4.08 11.58 23.79
N PHE A 76 -3.47 12.71 23.43
CA PHE A 76 -2.12 13.07 23.86
C PHE A 76 -2.04 14.56 24.22
N ASP A 77 -0.99 14.94 24.94
CA ASP A 77 -0.72 16.35 25.25
C ASP A 77 -0.29 17.09 23.98
N SER A 78 -1.10 18.04 23.53
CA SER A 78 -0.85 18.82 22.30
C SER A 78 0.40 19.70 22.37
N SER A 79 1.03 19.86 23.54
CA SER A 79 2.32 20.54 23.67
C SER A 79 3.51 19.68 23.22
N ILE A 80 3.32 18.37 23.05
CA ILE A 80 4.35 17.45 22.58
C ILE A 80 4.56 17.63 21.07
N ASN A 81 5.81 17.90 20.67
CA ASN A 81 6.19 17.96 19.26
C ASN A 81 6.37 16.54 18.68
N ILE A 82 5.35 16.05 17.98
CA ILE A 82 5.40 14.74 17.32
C ILE A 82 5.88 14.89 15.88
N ALA A 83 6.93 14.16 15.52
CA ALA A 83 7.46 14.12 14.15
C ALA A 83 6.88 12.94 13.36
N GLN A 84 6.69 11.80 14.02
CA GLN A 84 6.20 10.57 13.40
C GLN A 84 5.26 9.81 14.34
N ILE A 85 4.22 9.21 13.76
CA ILE A 85 3.29 8.32 14.45
C ILE A 85 3.23 7.01 13.67
N VAL A 86 3.30 5.90 14.38
CA VAL A 86 3.12 4.55 13.84
C VAL A 86 1.91 3.93 14.52
N ALA A 87 0.99 3.37 13.74
CA ALA A 87 -0.10 2.53 14.23
C ALA A 87 0.10 1.09 13.73
N ASP A 88 -0.05 0.10 14.61
CA ASP A 88 0.10 -1.33 14.31
C ASP A 88 -0.95 -2.14 15.08
N ASP A 89 -1.70 -3.01 14.39
CA ASP A 89 -2.72 -3.86 15.02
C ASP A 89 -2.23 -5.29 15.34
N GLY A 90 -0.98 -5.61 15.03
CA GLY A 90 -0.43 -6.96 15.21
C GLY A 90 -1.00 -8.03 14.26
N MET A 91 -1.88 -7.66 13.33
CA MET A 91 -2.47 -8.55 12.30
C MET A 91 -1.88 -8.32 10.91
N GLY A 92 -0.83 -7.51 10.82
CA GLY A 92 -0.15 -7.18 9.56
C GLY A 92 -0.61 -5.86 8.94
N HIS A 93 -1.50 -5.11 9.60
CA HIS A 93 -1.81 -3.75 9.21
C HIS A 93 -0.95 -2.78 10.00
N ARG A 94 -0.20 -1.95 9.27
CA ARG A 94 0.65 -0.91 9.84
C ARG A 94 0.51 0.36 9.03
N ALA A 95 0.30 1.46 9.72
CA ALA A 95 0.22 2.79 9.13
C ALA A 95 1.28 3.70 9.76
N THR A 96 1.78 4.65 8.98
CA THR A 96 2.72 5.66 9.46
C THR A 96 2.27 7.02 8.99
N TRP A 97 2.26 7.95 9.92
CA TRP A 97 2.05 9.36 9.69
C TRP A 97 3.33 10.10 10.02
N THR A 98 3.68 11.08 9.21
CA THR A 98 4.82 11.97 9.45
C THR A 98 4.33 13.40 9.38
N ASN A 99 4.89 14.26 10.22
CA ASN A 99 4.63 15.70 10.22
C ASN A 99 5.29 16.42 9.03
N ASP A 100 5.96 15.67 8.16
CA ASP A 100 6.38 16.14 6.87
C ASP A 100 5.12 16.57 6.10
N ARG A 101 4.92 17.88 6.00
CA ARG A 101 4.16 18.47 4.91
C ARG A 101 4.74 17.83 3.66
N GLU A 102 4.02 16.90 3.06
CA GLU A 102 4.48 16.17 1.87
C GLU A 102 4.98 17.22 0.87
N GLU A 103 6.29 17.40 0.77
CA GLU A 103 6.90 17.99 -0.41
C GLU A 103 6.46 17.05 -1.52
N PRO A 104 5.58 17.48 -2.45
CA PRO A 104 5.02 16.59 -3.43
C PRO A 104 6.19 15.96 -4.15
N ILE A 105 6.36 14.64 -3.98
CA ILE A 105 7.40 13.88 -4.66
C ILE A 105 7.29 14.30 -6.13
N PRO A 106 8.34 14.91 -6.72
CA PRO A 106 8.23 15.46 -8.06
C PRO A 106 7.86 14.32 -9.00
N LEU A 107 6.58 14.29 -9.40
CA LEU A 107 6.04 13.27 -10.28
C LEU A 107 6.84 13.35 -11.58
N ILE A 108 7.60 12.28 -11.89
CA ILE A 108 8.31 12.20 -13.18
C ILE A 108 7.30 12.50 -14.29
N PRO A 109 7.51 13.56 -15.10
CA PRO A 109 6.55 13.97 -16.10
C PRO A 109 6.16 12.83 -17.04
N VAL A 110 4.88 12.74 -17.39
CA VAL A 110 4.33 11.65 -18.20
C VAL A 110 5.14 11.42 -19.48
N TRP A 111 5.55 12.51 -20.14
CA TRP A 111 6.33 12.44 -21.38
C TRP A 111 7.69 11.76 -21.21
N MET A 112 8.37 11.88 -20.06
CA MET A 112 9.62 11.18 -19.79
C MET A 112 9.39 9.68 -19.66
N ARG A 113 8.33 9.27 -18.95
CA ARG A 113 7.95 7.85 -18.82
C ARG A 113 7.62 7.24 -20.18
N THR A 114 6.87 7.99 -21.01
CA THR A 114 6.53 7.57 -22.38
C THR A 114 7.79 7.46 -23.25
N LEU A 115 8.69 8.44 -23.20
CA LEU A 115 9.92 8.46 -24.00
C LEU A 115 10.87 7.32 -23.61
N LEU A 116 10.98 7.00 -22.32
CA LEU A 116 11.73 5.84 -21.85
C LEU A 116 11.14 4.53 -22.39
N GLY A 117 9.83 4.35 -22.29
CA GLY A 117 9.14 3.16 -22.81
C GLY A 117 9.31 2.99 -24.31
N VAL A 118 9.12 4.06 -25.09
CA VAL A 118 9.27 4.04 -26.55
C VAL A 118 10.72 3.77 -26.96
N SER A 119 11.70 4.41 -26.31
CA SER A 119 13.12 4.19 -26.63
C SER A 119 13.56 2.75 -26.34
N LEU A 120 13.08 2.15 -25.25
CA LEU A 120 13.34 0.75 -24.93
C LEU A 120 12.75 -0.20 -25.99
N LEU A 121 11.51 0.04 -26.44
CA LEU A 121 10.88 -0.76 -27.49
C LEU A 121 11.61 -0.63 -28.82
N LEU A 122 12.02 0.59 -29.20
CA LEU A 122 12.80 0.82 -30.42
C LEU A 122 14.19 0.17 -30.35
N PHE A 123 14.84 0.21 -29.19
CA PHE A 123 16.10 -0.49 -28.97
C PHE A 123 15.96 -2.00 -29.17
N ILE A 124 14.95 -2.62 -28.55
CA ILE A 124 14.65 -4.04 -28.70
C ILE A 124 14.36 -4.37 -30.17
N ALA A 125 13.49 -3.59 -30.83
CA ALA A 125 13.15 -3.80 -32.23
C ALA A 125 14.37 -3.68 -33.15
N SER A 126 15.21 -2.66 -32.95
CA SER A 126 16.44 -2.44 -33.70
C SER A 126 17.44 -3.58 -33.51
N PHE A 127 17.59 -4.06 -32.26
CA PHE A 127 18.47 -5.18 -31.95
C PHE A 127 18.07 -6.46 -32.69
N PHE A 128 16.77 -6.80 -32.67
CA PHE A 128 16.25 -7.96 -33.40
C PHE A 128 16.34 -7.79 -34.92
N HIS A 129 16.06 -6.58 -35.43
CA HIS A 129 16.20 -6.28 -36.86
C HIS A 129 17.63 -6.47 -37.35
N TYR A 130 18.61 -5.92 -36.63
CA TYR A 130 20.03 -6.07 -36.93
C TYR A 130 20.48 -7.54 -36.88
N ARG A 131 20.02 -8.28 -35.88
CA ARG A 131 20.30 -9.72 -35.75
C ARG A 131 19.74 -10.53 -36.92
N ASN A 132 18.56 -10.20 -37.42
CA ASN A 132 17.94 -10.90 -38.55
C ASN A 132 18.62 -10.60 -39.89
N GLN A 133 19.17 -9.41 -40.10
CA GLN A 133 19.91 -9.10 -41.33
C GLN A 133 21.30 -9.76 -41.42
N LYS A 134 21.85 -10.23 -40.30
CA LYS A 134 23.13 -10.94 -40.23
C LYS A 134 23.02 -12.47 -40.36
N LYS A 135 21.81 -12.98 -40.56
CA LYS A 135 21.55 -14.37 -40.96
C LYS A 135 21.33 -14.43 -42.46
#